data_AF-A0A7X6YU21-F1
#
_entry.id   AF-A0A7X6YU21-F1
#
_cell.length_a   1.000
_cell.length_b   1.000
_cell.length_c   1.000
_cell.angle_alpha   90.00
_cell.angle_beta   90.00
_cell.angle_gamma   90.00
#
_symmetry.space_group_name_H-M   'P 1'
#
loop_
_entity.id
_entity.type
_entity.pdbx_description
1 polymer ?
#
loop_
_entity_poly.entity_id
_entity_poly.type
_entity_poly.pdbx_seq_one_letter_code
_entity_poly.pdbx_strand_id
1 'polypeptide(L)'
;MFVSLSSVWYTSTKVFDVIAGEKAKKEKEEGPLLCLRKPGSGNPMLYFRTGLDFDNWIKAHTSFNESMTMPDDLIGVEFPAVYLCRDEGILFLSNGSRVIYDKDNPYYDKTFAQENALAFLVSETVTPKELLHHLVDNKMLPDAHMNHFLGSERGLALVQENLDFMARFMRSDDY
;
A
#
# COMPACT_ATOMS: atom_id res chain seq x y z
N MET A 1 -3.23 38.87 9.00
CA MET A 1 -2.89 37.68 9.80
C MET A 1 -1.89 36.88 8.98
N PHE A 2 -0.60 37.01 9.27
CA PHE A 2 0.47 36.33 8.52
C PHE A 2 0.80 35.00 9.20
N VAL A 3 0.79 33.92 8.43
CA VAL A 3 1.16 32.58 8.87
C VAL A 3 2.67 32.56 9.10
N SER A 4 3.08 32.28 10.34
CA SER A 4 4.49 32.11 10.72
C SER A 4 5.04 30.83 10.08
N LEU A 5 5.92 30.97 9.08
CA LEU A 5 6.86 29.92 8.71
C LEU A 5 7.82 29.72 9.88
N SER A 6 7.62 28.64 10.65
CA SER A 6 8.56 28.24 11.71
C SER A 6 9.89 27.86 11.07
N SER A 7 10.83 28.80 11.07
CA SER A 7 12.23 28.49 10.78
C SER A 7 12.80 27.74 11.98
N VAL A 8 12.99 26.43 11.83
CA VAL A 8 13.65 25.58 12.82
C VAL A 8 15.16 25.80 12.66
N TRP A 9 15.78 26.44 13.66
CA TRP A 9 17.23 26.65 13.70
C TRP A 9 17.87 25.58 14.59
N TYR A 10 18.78 24.78 14.03
CA TYR A 10 19.58 23.83 14.80
C TYR A 10 20.89 24.48 15.26
N THR A 11 21.21 24.36 16.54
CA THR A 11 22.42 24.93 17.15
C THR A 11 23.69 24.08 16.92
N SER A 12 23.55 22.93 16.26
CA SER A 12 24.61 21.94 16.15
C SER A 12 24.49 21.15 14.84
N THR A 13 25.64 20.87 14.21
CA THR A 13 25.71 20.04 13.01
C THR A 13 25.46 18.56 13.28
N LYS A 14 25.54 18.12 14.55
CA LYS A 14 25.27 16.73 14.95
C LYS A 14 23.89 16.25 14.51
N VAL A 15 22.91 17.14 14.44
CA VAL A 15 21.57 16.80 13.95
C VAL A 15 21.61 16.42 12.48
N PHE A 16 22.39 17.12 11.65
CA PHE A 16 22.56 16.77 10.25
C PHE A 16 23.36 15.48 10.06
N ASP A 17 24.34 15.21 10.92
CA ASP A 17 25.09 13.94 10.89
C ASP A 17 24.18 12.74 11.25
N VAL A 18 23.27 12.92 12.22
CA VAL A 18 22.25 11.91 12.56
C VAL A 18 21.27 11.73 11.40
N ILE A 19 20.75 12.82 10.83
CA ILE A 19 19.84 12.76 9.67
C ILE A 19 20.53 12.10 8.47
N ALA A 20 21.79 12.42 8.21
CA ALA A 20 22.58 11.82 7.13
C ALA A 20 22.85 10.33 7.39
N GLY A 21 23.13 9.96 8.64
CA GLY A 21 23.29 8.57 9.07
C GLY A 21 22.01 7.76 8.91
N GLU A 22 20.86 8.31 9.32
CA GLU A 22 19.54 7.69 9.13
C GLU A 22 19.19 7.55 7.64
N LYS A 23 19.49 8.56 6.83
CA LYS A 23 19.33 8.48 5.36
C LYS A 23 20.18 7.37 4.76
N ALA A 24 21.46 7.29 5.11
CA ALA A 24 22.36 6.26 4.61
C ALA A 24 21.95 4.85 5.07
N LYS A 25 21.35 4.73 6.26
CA LYS A 25 20.78 3.47 6.75
C LYS A 25 19.55 3.06 5.94
N LYS A 26 18.62 3.99 5.70
CA LYS A 26 17.45 3.77 4.84
C LYS A 26 17.85 3.40 3.42
N GLU A 27 18.80 4.11 2.80
CA GLU A 27 19.29 3.78 1.46
C GLU A 27 19.88 2.36 1.36
N LYS A 28 20.52 1.89 2.44
CA LYS A 28 21.06 0.53 2.52
C LYS A 28 19.97 -0.54 2.72
N GLU A 29 18.89 -0.21 3.43
CA GLU A 29 17.70 -1.06 3.62
C GLU A 29 16.78 -1.06 2.38
N GLU A 30 16.74 0.04 1.62
CA GLU A 30 15.97 0.18 0.38
C GLU A 30 16.58 -0.60 -0.79
N GLY A 31 17.91 -0.72 -0.86
CA GLY A 31 18.60 -1.43 -1.95
C GLY A 31 18.04 -2.83 -2.25
N PRO A 32 17.84 -3.69 -1.22
CA PRO A 32 17.16 -4.98 -1.36
C PRO A 32 15.69 -4.92 -1.79
N LEU A 33 14.92 -3.89 -1.42
CA LEU A 33 13.52 -3.76 -1.86
C LEU A 33 13.43 -3.24 -3.30
N LEU A 34 14.40 -2.42 -3.72
CA LEU A 34 14.45 -1.88 -5.06
C LEU A 34 14.71 -2.98 -6.10
N CYS A 35 15.47 -4.03 -5.75
CA CYS A 35 15.70 -5.17 -6.64
C CYS A 35 14.44 -6.03 -6.86
N LEU A 36 13.44 -5.90 -5.99
CA LEU A 36 12.13 -6.55 -6.12
C LEU A 36 11.17 -5.81 -7.06
N ARG A 37 11.49 -4.58 -7.47
CA ARG A 37 10.61 -3.86 -8.40
C ARG A 37 10.70 -4.45 -9.80
N LYS A 38 9.55 -4.57 -10.49
CA LYS A 38 9.54 -4.98 -11.90
C LYS A 38 10.44 -4.04 -12.73
N PRO A 39 11.38 -4.56 -13.53
CA PRO A 39 12.25 -3.73 -14.36
C PRO A 39 11.44 -2.78 -15.25
N GLY A 40 11.66 -1.48 -15.10
CA GLY A 40 11.03 -0.44 -15.93
C GLY A 40 9.62 0.02 -15.53
N SER A 41 8.92 -0.63 -14.57
CA SER A 41 7.59 -0.15 -14.16
C SER A 41 7.64 0.91 -13.06
N GLY A 42 8.66 0.89 -12.19
CA GLY A 42 8.75 1.77 -11.01
C GLY A 42 7.63 1.57 -9.97
N ASN A 43 6.64 0.73 -10.27
CA ASN A 43 5.44 0.47 -9.49
C ASN A 43 5.80 -0.39 -8.26
N PRO A 44 5.51 0.09 -7.02
CA PRO A 44 5.79 -0.66 -5.80
C PRO A 44 4.80 -1.80 -5.54
N MET A 45 3.74 -1.94 -6.34
CA MET A 45 2.74 -2.99 -6.20
C MET A 45 3.07 -4.24 -7.03
N LEU A 46 2.90 -5.40 -6.41
CA LEU A 46 2.98 -6.71 -7.04
C LEU A 46 1.70 -7.50 -6.75
N TYR A 47 1.27 -8.30 -7.71
CA TYR A 47 -0.02 -9.00 -7.68
C TYR A 47 0.21 -10.47 -7.96
N PHE A 48 -0.39 -11.35 -7.15
CA PHE A 48 -0.24 -12.80 -7.24
C PHE A 48 -1.58 -13.49 -7.09
N ARG A 49 -1.69 -14.72 -7.59
CA ARG A 49 -2.89 -15.54 -7.42
C ARG A 49 -2.90 -16.25 -6.06
N THR A 50 -1.74 -16.69 -5.58
CA THR A 50 -1.60 -17.38 -4.28
C THR A 50 -0.36 -16.89 -3.55
N GLY A 51 -0.33 -17.09 -2.22
CA GLY A 51 0.89 -16.87 -1.44
C GLY A 51 2.09 -17.68 -1.96
N LEU A 52 1.86 -18.89 -2.47
CA LEU A 52 2.92 -19.72 -3.06
C LEU A 52 3.55 -19.08 -4.30
N ASP A 53 2.76 -18.40 -5.13
CA ASP A 53 3.29 -17.69 -6.31
C ASP A 53 4.24 -16.57 -5.91
N PHE A 54 3.92 -15.85 -4.81
CA PHE A 54 4.81 -14.83 -4.26
C PHE A 54 6.10 -15.44 -3.70
N ASP A 55 6.01 -16.54 -2.94
CA ASP A 55 7.18 -17.23 -2.38
C ASP A 55 8.13 -17.70 -3.50
N ASN A 56 7.58 -18.32 -4.54
CA ASN A 56 8.34 -18.70 -5.73
C ASN A 56 8.97 -17.49 -6.44
N TRP A 57 8.23 -16.38 -6.53
CA TRP A 57 8.72 -15.16 -7.16
C TRP A 57 9.87 -14.52 -6.38
N ILE A 58 9.80 -14.43 -5.04
CA ILE A 58 10.90 -13.95 -4.19
C ILE A 58 12.14 -14.82 -4.36
N LYS A 59 12.00 -16.15 -4.32
CA LYS A 59 13.12 -17.10 -4.49
C LYS A 59 13.81 -16.94 -5.84
N ALA A 60 13.06 -16.58 -6.89
CA ALA A 60 13.61 -16.37 -8.22
C ALA A 60 14.26 -14.99 -8.42
N HIS A 61 13.78 -13.95 -7.74
CA HIS A 61 14.21 -12.56 -7.94
C HIS A 61 15.22 -12.06 -6.90
N THR A 62 15.55 -12.89 -5.91
CA THR A 62 16.53 -12.53 -4.89
C THR A 62 17.61 -13.59 -4.74
N SER A 63 18.83 -13.12 -4.46
CA SER A 63 19.95 -13.99 -4.05
C SER A 63 19.91 -14.31 -2.55
N PHE A 64 18.76 -14.12 -1.88
CA PHE A 64 18.62 -14.33 -0.45
C PHE A 64 18.71 -15.83 -0.14
N ASN A 65 19.94 -16.28 0.13
CA ASN A 65 20.17 -17.55 0.78
C ASN A 65 19.76 -17.38 2.26
N GLU A 66 18.66 -18.04 2.63
CA GLU A 66 18.28 -18.39 4.01
C GLU A 66 18.08 -17.21 4.98
N SER A 67 16.88 -16.63 5.02
CA SER A 67 16.24 -16.14 6.28
C SER A 67 14.93 -15.39 6.08
N MET A 68 14.51 -15.08 4.84
CA MET A 68 13.17 -14.54 4.63
C MET A 68 12.16 -15.70 4.64
N THR A 69 11.80 -16.14 5.85
CA THR A 69 10.66 -17.03 6.02
C THR A 69 9.41 -16.22 5.71
N MET A 70 8.56 -16.73 4.81
CA MET A 70 7.24 -16.17 4.61
C MET A 70 6.55 -16.06 5.98
N PRO A 71 5.94 -14.92 6.34
CA PRO A 71 5.02 -14.87 7.46
C PRO A 71 4.01 -16.02 7.33
N ASP A 72 3.81 -16.79 8.40
CA ASP A 72 2.84 -17.91 8.40
C ASP A 72 1.45 -17.45 7.93
N ASP A 73 1.12 -16.17 8.17
CA ASP A 73 -0.10 -15.49 7.75
C ASP A 73 -0.31 -15.43 6.23
N LEU A 74 0.71 -15.68 5.41
CA LEU A 74 0.61 -15.73 3.95
C LEU A 74 0.34 -17.14 3.42
N ILE A 75 0.49 -18.17 4.25
CA ILE A 75 0.24 -19.54 3.86
C ILE A 75 -1.26 -19.74 3.68
N GLY A 76 -1.67 -20.05 2.45
CA GLY A 76 -3.08 -20.23 2.10
C GLY A 76 -3.82 -18.93 1.77
N VAL A 77 -3.15 -17.77 1.75
CA VAL A 77 -3.75 -16.52 1.27
C VAL A 77 -3.98 -16.61 -0.24
N GLU A 78 -5.23 -16.36 -0.62
CA GLU A 78 -5.62 -16.22 -2.02
C GLU A 78 -5.55 -14.75 -2.45
N PHE A 79 -5.12 -14.57 -3.70
CA PHE A 79 -5.00 -13.29 -4.38
C PHE A 79 -4.30 -12.18 -3.58
N PRO A 80 -3.10 -12.42 -3.00
CA PRO A 80 -2.43 -11.38 -2.24
C PRO A 80 -1.96 -10.25 -3.16
N ALA A 81 -2.17 -9.01 -2.75
CA ALA A 81 -1.42 -7.87 -3.27
C ALA A 81 -0.28 -7.52 -2.32
N VAL A 82 0.87 -7.21 -2.88
CA VAL A 82 2.11 -6.95 -2.13
C VAL A 82 2.58 -5.54 -2.44
N TYR A 83 2.78 -4.75 -1.40
CA TYR A 83 3.31 -3.40 -1.51
C TYR A 83 4.72 -3.35 -0.94
N LEU A 84 5.66 -2.92 -1.77
CA LEU A 84 7.04 -2.66 -1.40
C LEU A 84 7.14 -1.26 -0.77
N CYS A 85 6.80 -1.18 0.52
CA CYS A 85 6.89 0.04 1.31
C CYS A 85 8.35 0.42 1.55
N ARG A 86 8.69 1.70 1.36
CA ARG A 86 10.05 2.19 1.60
C ARG A 86 10.43 2.16 3.09
N ASP A 87 9.47 2.46 3.95
CA ASP A 87 9.73 2.66 5.38
C ASP A 87 9.43 1.40 6.22
N GLU A 88 8.51 0.54 5.77
CA GLU A 88 8.02 -0.62 6.54
C GLU A 88 8.33 -1.98 5.91
N GLY A 89 9.08 -2.02 4.81
CA GLY A 89 9.42 -3.25 4.13
C GLY A 89 8.28 -3.77 3.24
N ILE A 90 7.87 -5.02 3.44
CA ILE A 90 6.87 -5.67 2.57
C ILE A 90 5.53 -5.76 3.32
N LEU A 91 4.51 -5.11 2.76
CA LEU A 91 3.14 -5.16 3.25
C LEU A 91 2.28 -6.02 2.33
N PHE A 92 1.29 -6.70 2.90
CA PHE A 92 0.45 -7.66 2.18
C PHE A 92 -1.03 -7.37 2.41
N LEU A 93 -1.84 -7.63 1.39
CA LEU A 93 -3.29 -7.59 1.44
C LEU A 93 -3.89 -8.87 0.91
N SER A 94 -4.57 -9.63 1.77
CA SER A 94 -5.39 -10.77 1.37
C SER A 94 -6.51 -10.31 0.44
N ASN A 95 -6.75 -11.03 -0.66
CA ASN A 95 -7.65 -10.62 -1.75
C ASN A 95 -7.34 -9.26 -2.41
N GLY A 96 -6.25 -8.58 -2.05
CA GLY A 96 -5.92 -7.26 -2.59
C GLY A 96 -5.77 -7.28 -4.11
N SER A 97 -5.27 -8.37 -4.69
CA SER A 97 -5.13 -8.51 -6.14
C SER A 97 -6.48 -8.56 -6.88
N ARG A 98 -7.59 -8.86 -6.19
CA ARG A 98 -8.93 -8.81 -6.81
C ARG A 98 -9.58 -7.44 -6.71
N VAL A 99 -9.11 -6.61 -5.79
CA VAL A 99 -9.73 -5.33 -5.41
C VAL A 99 -9.00 -4.13 -5.98
N ILE A 100 -7.68 -4.22 -6.12
CA ILE A 100 -6.84 -3.09 -6.51
C ILE A 100 -6.81 -2.94 -8.02
N TYR A 101 -7.30 -1.81 -8.52
CA TYR A 101 -7.19 -1.49 -9.93
C TYR A 101 -5.81 -0.94 -10.26
N ASP A 102 -5.11 -1.65 -11.13
CA ASP A 102 -3.80 -1.29 -11.65
C ASP A 102 -3.63 -1.90 -13.04
N LYS A 103 -2.98 -1.17 -13.96
CA LYS A 103 -2.66 -1.67 -15.31
C LYS A 103 -1.79 -2.93 -15.28
N ASP A 104 -1.00 -3.11 -14.23
CA ASP A 104 -0.09 -4.25 -14.06
C ASP A 104 -0.72 -5.41 -13.27
N ASN A 105 -1.99 -5.27 -12.84
CA ASN A 105 -2.72 -6.29 -12.08
C ASN A 105 -3.60 -7.17 -13.00
N PRO A 106 -3.21 -8.43 -13.26
CA PRO A 106 -3.99 -9.34 -14.09
C PRO A 106 -5.17 -10.00 -13.36
N TYR A 107 -5.31 -9.81 -12.04
CA TYR A 107 -6.28 -10.52 -11.20
C TYR A 107 -7.46 -9.66 -10.76
N TYR A 108 -7.51 -8.40 -11.20
CA TYR A 108 -8.59 -7.49 -10.87
C TYR A 108 -9.96 -8.11 -11.22
N ASP A 109 -10.86 -8.15 -10.24
CA ASP A 109 -12.19 -8.70 -10.37
C ASP A 109 -13.18 -7.61 -9.98
N LYS A 110 -13.79 -6.98 -11.00
CA LYS A 110 -14.71 -5.87 -10.81
C LYS A 110 -15.87 -6.21 -9.88
N THR A 111 -16.46 -7.41 -10.02
CA THR A 111 -17.60 -7.82 -9.19
C THR A 111 -17.17 -7.96 -7.73
N PHE A 112 -16.03 -8.61 -7.50
CA PHE A 112 -15.49 -8.72 -6.15
C PHE A 112 -15.08 -7.37 -5.56
N ALA A 113 -14.49 -6.49 -6.37
CA ALA A 113 -14.12 -5.14 -5.96
C ALA A 113 -15.35 -4.32 -5.54
N GLN A 114 -16.45 -4.39 -6.28
CA GLN A 114 -17.70 -3.69 -5.91
C GLN A 114 -18.22 -4.13 -4.54
N GLU A 115 -18.13 -5.43 -4.23
CA GLU A 115 -18.59 -5.98 -2.95
C GLU A 115 -17.64 -5.68 -1.78
N ASN A 116 -16.32 -5.57 -2.03
CA ASN A 116 -15.31 -5.61 -0.96
C ASN A 116 -14.43 -4.35 -0.85
N ALA A 117 -14.32 -3.53 -1.90
CA ALA A 117 -13.34 -2.42 -1.94
C ALA A 117 -13.58 -1.35 -0.86
N LEU A 118 -14.82 -1.17 -0.40
CA LEU A 118 -15.09 -0.24 0.69
C LEU A 118 -14.37 -0.65 1.99
N ALA A 119 -14.26 -1.94 2.28
CA ALA A 119 -13.57 -2.43 3.48
C ALA A 119 -12.08 -2.08 3.47
N PHE A 120 -11.43 -2.13 2.30
CA PHE A 120 -10.03 -1.73 2.11
C PHE A 120 -9.82 -0.24 2.37
N LEU A 121 -10.84 0.59 2.13
CA LEU A 121 -10.78 2.03 2.39
C LEU A 121 -10.92 2.35 3.88
N VAL A 122 -11.83 1.67 4.58
CA VAL A 122 -12.32 2.10 5.91
C VAL A 122 -11.82 1.26 7.08
N SER A 123 -11.24 0.08 6.85
CA SER A 123 -10.88 -0.86 7.92
C SER A 123 -9.38 -0.97 8.11
N GLU A 124 -8.88 -0.57 9.28
CA GLU A 124 -7.47 -0.72 9.69
C GLU A 124 -7.00 -2.17 9.65
N THR A 125 -7.89 -3.11 9.99
CA THR A 125 -7.59 -4.55 10.01
C THR A 125 -7.44 -5.15 8.61
N VAL A 126 -7.92 -4.46 7.58
CA VAL A 126 -7.89 -4.95 6.19
C VAL A 126 -6.72 -4.34 5.45
N THR A 127 -6.43 -3.06 5.66
CA THR A 127 -5.42 -2.34 4.89
C THR A 127 -4.52 -1.51 5.80
N PRO A 128 -3.22 -1.81 5.90
CA PRO A 128 -2.26 -0.99 6.63
C PRO A 128 -2.24 0.45 6.12
N LYS A 129 -2.00 1.41 7.02
CA LYS A 129 -2.09 2.85 6.75
C LYS A 129 -1.19 3.31 5.59
N GLU A 130 0.05 2.85 5.56
CA GLU A 130 1.07 3.21 4.57
C GLU A 130 0.65 2.76 3.17
N LEU A 131 0.03 1.59 3.09
CA LEU A 131 -0.52 1.04 1.86
C LEU A 131 -1.79 1.78 1.46
N LEU A 132 -2.67 2.10 2.42
CA LEU A 132 -3.90 2.87 2.16
C LEU A 132 -3.60 4.21 1.47
N HIS A 133 -2.63 4.98 1.99
CA HIS A 133 -2.26 6.24 1.37
C HIS A 133 -1.86 6.06 -0.09
N HIS A 134 -1.05 5.02 -0.38
CA HIS A 134 -0.68 4.71 -1.75
C HIS A 134 -1.91 4.43 -2.64
N LEU A 135 -2.87 3.64 -2.16
CA LEU A 135 -4.09 3.34 -2.92
C LEU A 135 -4.96 4.56 -3.16
N VAL A 136 -5.12 5.42 -2.16
CA VAL A 136 -5.94 6.64 -2.24
C VAL A 136 -5.29 7.67 -3.17
N ASP A 137 -3.99 7.94 -3.00
CA ASP A 137 -3.24 8.92 -3.80
C ASP A 137 -3.23 8.56 -5.29
N ASN A 138 -3.21 7.26 -5.59
CA ASN A 138 -3.19 6.74 -6.96
C ASN A 138 -4.57 6.30 -7.47
N LYS A 139 -5.65 6.55 -6.71
CA LYS A 139 -7.05 6.21 -7.06
C LYS A 139 -7.23 4.75 -7.50
N MET A 140 -6.65 3.83 -6.74
CA MET A 140 -6.59 2.40 -7.09
C MET A 140 -7.78 1.59 -6.60
N LEU A 141 -8.81 2.23 -6.05
CA LEU A 141 -10.05 1.60 -5.57
C LEU A 141 -11.29 2.18 -6.29
N PRO A 142 -11.39 2.09 -7.62
CA PRO A 142 -12.41 2.80 -8.40
C PRO A 142 -13.82 2.25 -8.23
N ASP A 143 -13.96 0.99 -7.79
CA ASP A 143 -15.25 0.33 -7.56
C ASP A 143 -15.67 0.35 -6.08
N ALA A 144 -14.91 1.02 -5.20
CA ALA A 144 -15.34 1.27 -3.83
C ALA A 144 -16.60 2.15 -3.84
N HIS A 145 -17.70 1.62 -3.32
CA HIS A 145 -18.98 2.29 -3.24
C HIS A 145 -19.69 1.99 -1.92
N MET A 146 -20.72 2.77 -1.61
CA MET A 146 -21.64 2.47 -0.53
C MET A 146 -23.07 2.35 -1.05
N ASN A 147 -23.94 1.75 -0.26
CA ASN A 147 -25.37 1.72 -0.58
C ASN A 147 -25.97 3.11 -0.41
N HIS A 148 -26.74 3.54 -1.40
CA HIS A 148 -27.40 4.84 -1.37
C HIS A 148 -28.84 4.72 -1.90
N PHE A 149 -29.78 5.41 -1.26
CA PHE A 149 -31.22 5.30 -1.58
C PHE A 149 -31.57 5.77 -3.00
N LEU A 150 -30.80 6.72 -3.55
CA LEU A 150 -30.91 7.19 -4.94
C LEU A 150 -30.26 6.25 -5.98
N GLY A 151 -29.73 5.10 -5.56
CA GLY A 151 -29.12 4.11 -6.45
C GLY A 151 -27.60 3.99 -6.28
N SER A 152 -27.04 2.92 -6.86
CA SER A 152 -25.63 2.54 -6.74
C SER A 152 -24.68 3.59 -7.34
N GLU A 153 -25.04 4.21 -8.46
CA GLU A 153 -24.23 5.27 -9.09
C GLU A 153 -23.99 6.44 -8.14
N ARG A 154 -25.01 6.83 -7.36
CA ARG A 154 -24.87 7.92 -6.40
C ARG A 154 -23.96 7.54 -5.24
N GLY A 155 -24.08 6.30 -4.75
CA GLY A 155 -23.21 5.77 -3.71
C GLY A 155 -21.75 5.64 -4.15
N LEU A 156 -21.52 5.26 -5.40
CA LEU A 156 -20.20 5.24 -6.03
C LEU A 156 -19.61 6.65 -6.12
N ALA A 157 -20.35 7.60 -6.71
CA ALA A 157 -19.90 8.98 -6.85
C ALA A 157 -19.53 9.60 -5.49
N LEU A 158 -20.34 9.38 -4.46
CA LEU A 158 -20.08 9.91 -3.11
C LEU A 158 -18.76 9.38 -2.54
N VAL A 159 -18.47 8.08 -2.68
CA VAL A 159 -17.20 7.50 -2.21
C VAL A 159 -16.03 8.03 -3.04
N GLN A 160 -16.14 7.98 -4.36
CA GLN A 160 -15.04 8.34 -5.27
C GLN A 160 -14.65 9.82 -5.20
N GLU A 161 -15.63 10.72 -4.98
CA GLU A 161 -15.38 12.15 -4.77
C GLU A 161 -14.75 12.46 -3.41
N ASN A 162 -14.84 11.56 -2.44
CA ASN A 162 -14.47 11.80 -1.05
C ASN A 162 -13.55 10.72 -0.45
N LEU A 163 -12.79 9.98 -1.26
CA LEU A 163 -11.96 8.84 -0.81
C LEU A 163 -11.07 9.17 0.40
N ASP A 164 -10.28 10.24 0.30
CA ASP A 164 -9.37 10.70 1.37
C ASP A 164 -10.14 11.09 2.65
N PHE A 165 -11.24 11.84 2.50
CA PHE A 165 -12.07 12.22 3.64
C PHE A 165 -12.71 11.00 4.31
N MET A 166 -13.24 10.06 3.53
CA MET A 166 -13.83 8.82 4.04
C MET A 166 -12.81 7.98 4.80
N ALA A 167 -11.60 7.83 4.26
CA ALA A 167 -10.54 7.10 4.93
C ALA A 167 -10.13 7.76 6.26
N ARG A 168 -9.90 9.08 6.27
CA ARG A 168 -9.60 9.87 7.50
C ARG A 168 -10.70 9.73 8.54
N PHE A 169 -11.94 9.95 8.12
CA PHE A 169 -13.09 9.99 9.01
C PHE A 169 -13.37 8.62 9.64
N MET A 170 -13.28 7.55 8.84
CA MET A 170 -13.61 6.20 9.30
C MET A 170 -12.49 5.55 10.10
N ARG A 171 -11.22 5.86 9.81
CA ARG A 171 -10.05 5.27 10.49
C ARG A 171 -9.53 6.11 11.66
N SER A 172 -9.99 7.36 11.81
CA SER A 172 -9.62 8.25 12.91
C SER A 172 -8.11 8.39 13.08
N ASP A 173 -7.53 7.80 14.13
CA ASP A 173 -6.11 7.92 14.47
C ASP A 173 -5.20 7.03 13.59
N ASP A 174 -5.77 6.07 12.86
CA ASP A 174 -5.06 5.13 11.96
C ASP A 174 -5.06 5.60 10.49
N TYR A 175 -5.11 6.91 10.27
CA TYR A 175 -4.91 7.56 8.97
C TYR A 175 -3.72 8.53 9.01
#